data_AF-A0A1G8QPU2-F1
#
_entry.id   AF-A0A1G8QPU2-F1
#
_cell.length_a   1.000
_cell.length_b   1.000
_cell.length_c   1.000
_cell.angle_alpha   90.00
_cell.angle_beta   90.00
_cell.angle_gamma   90.00
#
_symmetry.space_group_name_H-M   'P 1'
#
loop_
_entity.id
_entity.type
_entity.pdbx_description
1 polymer ?
#
loop_
_entity_poly.entity_id
_entity_poly.type
_entity_poly.pdbx_seq_one_letter_code
_entity_poly.pdbx_strand_id
1 'polypeptide(L)'
;MKDATEQTAAAWATVSDDTETVPTPLPHGDLPTPVAAVMCALDAAVHAWDIATATGQPSPLDDELAGHLLAAAQGTVEPLRQWGAYAPVVEAAGGHSSTPVADDLLRYLGRTPR
;
A
#
# COMPACT_ATOMS: atom_id res chain seq x y z
N MET A 1 16.51 6.24 22.04
CA MET A 1 15.12 6.38 21.54
C MET A 1 15.05 5.46 20.34
N LYS A 2 14.22 4.41 20.36
CA LYS A 2 14.02 3.59 19.17
C LYS A 2 13.38 4.44 18.09
N ASP A 3 13.86 4.38 16.86
CA ASP A 3 13.21 5.08 15.75
C ASP A 3 11.84 4.43 15.41
N ALA A 4 11.05 5.08 14.55
CA ALA A 4 9.69 4.64 14.25
C ALA A 4 9.66 3.22 13.64
N THR A 5 10.67 2.85 12.86
CA THR A 5 10.76 1.54 12.21
C THR A 5 11.01 0.44 13.25
N GLU A 6 11.93 0.67 14.18
CA GLU A 6 12.20 -0.26 15.28
C GLU A 6 10.99 -0.47 16.21
N GLN A 7 10.20 0.58 16.45
CA GLN A 7 8.98 0.48 17.26
C GLN A 7 7.90 -0.33 16.55
N THR A 8 7.68 -0.08 15.25
CA THR A 8 6.73 -0.85 14.43
C THR A 8 7.14 -2.32 14.34
N ALA A 9 8.42 -2.60 14.09
CA ALA A 9 8.93 -3.97 14.03
C ALA A 9 8.76 -4.70 15.37
N ALA A 10 9.04 -4.02 16.49
CA ALA A 10 8.84 -4.60 17.82
C ALA A 10 7.37 -4.89 18.13
N ALA A 11 6.44 -4.05 17.68
CA ALA A 11 5.00 -4.30 17.84
C ALA A 11 4.57 -5.53 17.03
N TRP A 12 4.93 -5.61 15.75
CA TRP A 12 4.61 -6.76 14.90
C TRP A 12 5.26 -8.06 15.37
N ALA A 13 6.44 -8.01 16.01
CA ALA A 13 7.07 -9.19 16.61
C ALA A 13 6.29 -9.79 17.80
N THR A 14 5.27 -9.09 18.32
CA THR A 14 4.37 -9.63 19.35
C THR A 14 3.13 -10.33 18.78
N VAL A 15 2.91 -10.23 17.47
CA VAL A 15 1.80 -10.89 16.76
C VAL A 15 2.27 -12.30 16.37
N SER A 16 1.60 -13.31 16.90
CA SER A 16 1.90 -14.72 16.62
C SER A 16 1.09 -15.24 15.43
N ASP A 17 1.52 -16.36 14.84
CA ASP A 17 0.85 -16.98 13.67
C ASP A 17 -0.60 -17.40 13.95
N ASP A 18 -0.97 -17.64 15.21
CA ASP A 18 -2.33 -17.95 15.67
C ASP A 18 -3.17 -16.72 16.01
N THR A 19 -2.61 -15.51 15.90
CA THR A 19 -3.37 -14.26 16.06
C THR A 19 -4.25 -14.05 14.82
N GLU A 20 -5.55 -14.31 14.95
CA GLU A 20 -6.50 -14.23 13.83
C GLU A 20 -6.68 -12.79 13.31
N THR A 21 -6.78 -11.82 14.22
CA THR A 21 -7.01 -10.40 13.90
C THR A 21 -6.14 -9.48 14.73
N VAL A 22 -5.86 -8.29 14.18
CA VAL A 22 -5.17 -7.19 14.88
C VAL A 22 -6.02 -5.92 14.88
N PRO A 23 -5.98 -5.11 15.95
CA PRO A 23 -6.72 -3.87 16.02
C PRO A 23 -6.18 -2.83 15.04
N THR A 24 -7.08 -2.11 14.37
CA THR A 24 -6.71 -1.03 13.45
C THR A 24 -7.54 0.23 13.70
N PRO A 25 -7.01 1.43 13.42
CA PRO A 25 -7.78 2.67 13.50
C PRO A 25 -8.71 2.89 12.30
N LEU A 26 -8.77 1.94 11.35
CA LEU A 26 -9.59 2.07 10.15
C LEU A 26 -11.08 1.93 10.50
N PRO A 27 -11.98 2.46 9.64
CA PRO A 27 -13.44 2.33 9.86
C PRO A 27 -13.94 0.88 10.02
N HIS A 28 -13.18 -0.10 9.54
CA HIS A 28 -13.48 -1.52 9.65
C HIS A 28 -13.22 -2.12 11.04
N GLY A 29 -12.46 -1.41 11.90
CA GLY A 29 -11.99 -1.94 13.17
C GLY A 29 -10.88 -2.99 12.99
N ASP A 30 -11.00 -4.10 13.70
CA ASP A 30 -10.02 -5.19 13.64
C ASP A 30 -9.97 -5.80 12.23
N LEU A 31 -8.77 -6.14 11.77
CA LEU A 31 -8.56 -6.79 10.47
C LEU A 31 -7.90 -8.16 10.65
N PRO A 32 -8.18 -9.13 9.77
CA PRO A 32 -7.39 -10.36 9.71
C PRO A 32 -5.91 -10.03 9.61
N THR A 33 -5.08 -10.66 10.44
CA THR A 33 -3.64 -10.34 10.56
C THR A 33 -2.91 -10.28 9.22
N PRO A 34 -3.10 -11.23 8.27
CA PRO A 34 -2.46 -11.15 6.96
C PRO A 34 -2.89 -9.93 6.14
N VAL A 35 -4.16 -9.53 6.26
CA VAL A 35 -4.70 -8.35 5.56
C VAL A 35 -4.10 -7.08 6.13
N ALA A 36 -4.03 -6.95 7.46
CA ALA A 36 -3.41 -5.80 8.11
C ALA A 36 -1.92 -5.66 7.71
N ALA A 37 -1.17 -6.77 7.67
CA ALA A 37 0.23 -6.76 7.26
C ALA A 37 0.41 -6.26 5.82
N VAL A 38 -0.41 -6.74 4.88
CA VAL A 38 -0.34 -6.29 3.48
C VAL A 38 -0.78 -4.83 3.33
N MET A 39 -1.76 -4.37 4.11
CA MET A 39 -2.14 -2.94 4.12
C MET A 39 -1.01 -2.04 4.62
N CYS A 40 -0.26 -2.46 5.65
CA CYS A 40 0.94 -1.74 6.08
C CYS A 40 2.02 -1.72 4.98
N ALA A 41 2.22 -2.83 4.28
CA ALA A 41 3.17 -2.88 3.15
C ALA A 41 2.72 -1.98 1.99
N LEU A 42 1.43 -1.95 1.67
CA LEU A 42 0.83 -1.08 0.65
C LEU A 42 1.10 0.40 0.97
N ASP A 43 0.81 0.83 2.20
CA ASP A 43 1.01 2.21 2.65
C ASP A 43 2.48 2.63 2.53
N ALA A 44 3.39 1.80 3.05
CA ALA A 44 4.83 2.06 3.01
C ALA A 44 5.37 2.11 1.58
N ALA A 45 5.00 1.16 0.72
CA ALA A 45 5.51 1.07 -0.65
C ALA A 45 5.06 2.26 -1.51
N VAL A 46 3.81 2.66 -1.35
CA VAL A 46 3.23 3.77 -2.10
C VAL A 46 3.80 5.12 -1.64
N HIS A 47 4.01 5.31 -0.33
CA HIS A 47 4.68 6.50 0.17
C HIS A 47 6.17 6.55 -0.17
N ALA A 48 6.85 5.41 -0.23
CA ALA A 48 8.20 5.34 -0.76
C ALA A 48 8.26 5.78 -2.23
N TRP A 49 7.28 5.37 -3.04
CA TRP A 49 7.12 5.86 -4.42
C TRP A 49 6.83 7.36 -4.49
N ASP A 50 5.92 7.88 -3.65
CA ASP A 50 5.59 9.30 -3.59
C ASP A 50 6.87 10.14 -3.33
N ILE A 51 7.68 9.72 -2.35
CA ILE A 51 8.94 10.39 -1.98
C ILE A 51 9.98 10.28 -3.10
N ALA A 52 10.18 9.08 -3.66
CA ALA A 52 11.14 8.88 -4.73
C ALA A 52 10.82 9.76 -5.95
N THR A 53 9.55 9.79 -6.35
CA THR A 53 9.06 10.63 -7.45
C THR A 53 9.26 12.11 -7.17
N ALA A 54 8.91 12.58 -5.97
CA ALA A 54 9.06 13.98 -5.58
C ALA A 54 10.53 14.44 -5.50
N THR A 55 11.46 13.51 -5.31
CA THR A 55 12.90 13.77 -5.19
C THR A 55 13.72 13.38 -6.42
N GLY A 56 13.06 12.93 -7.51
CA GLY A 56 13.72 12.52 -8.74
C GLY A 56 14.56 11.24 -8.63
N GLN A 57 14.28 10.41 -7.63
CA GLN A 57 14.90 9.10 -7.46
C GLN A 57 14.14 8.04 -8.29
N PRO A 58 14.79 6.91 -8.63
CA PRO A 58 14.10 5.79 -9.27
C PRO A 58 12.95 5.27 -8.40
N SER A 59 11.88 4.81 -9.06
CA SER A 59 10.78 4.12 -8.38
C SER A 59 11.30 2.90 -7.61
N PRO A 60 10.92 2.71 -6.34
CA PRO A 60 11.21 1.49 -5.60
C PRO A 60 10.21 0.36 -5.88
N LEU A 61 9.11 0.66 -6.59
CA LEU A 61 8.09 -0.33 -6.97
C LEU A 61 8.51 -1.03 -8.26
N ASP A 62 8.63 -2.36 -8.18
CA ASP A 62 8.65 -3.26 -9.34
C ASP A 62 7.28 -3.93 -9.53
N ASP A 63 7.11 -4.60 -10.67
CA ASP A 63 5.84 -5.24 -11.03
C ASP A 63 5.49 -6.44 -10.14
N GLU A 64 6.48 -7.13 -9.58
CA GLU A 64 6.25 -8.29 -8.71
C GLU A 64 5.65 -7.84 -7.37
N LEU A 65 6.29 -6.87 -6.71
CA LEU A 65 5.76 -6.26 -5.49
C LEU A 65 4.42 -5.59 -5.76
N ALA A 66 4.32 -4.82 -6.85
CA ALA A 66 3.08 -4.14 -7.19
C ALA A 66 1.91 -5.09 -7.45
N GLY A 67 2.15 -6.25 -8.06
CA GLY A 67 1.11 -7.25 -8.29
C GLY A 67 0.48 -7.77 -7.00
N HIS A 68 1.31 -8.10 -6.01
CA HIS A 68 0.84 -8.52 -4.68
C HIS A 68 0.03 -7.42 -3.99
N LEU A 69 0.53 -6.19 -4.05
CA LEU A 69 -0.12 -5.02 -3.45
C LEU A 69 -1.44 -4.66 -4.14
N LEU A 70 -1.51 -4.77 -5.48
CA LEU A 70 -2.71 -4.49 -6.26
C LEU A 70 -3.83 -5.48 -5.95
N ALA A 71 -3.50 -6.77 -5.87
CA ALA A 71 -4.48 -7.81 -5.51
C ALA A 71 -5.11 -7.53 -4.14
N ALA A 72 -4.31 -7.11 -3.16
CA ALA A 72 -4.80 -6.73 -1.84
C ALA A 72 -5.62 -5.43 -1.89
N ALA A 73 -5.13 -4.41 -2.58
CA ALA A 73 -5.79 -3.11 -2.70
C ALA A 73 -7.21 -3.24 -3.28
N GLN A 74 -7.39 -4.07 -4.31
CA GLN A 74 -8.69 -4.31 -4.93
C GLN A 74 -9.73 -4.92 -3.97
N GLY A 75 -9.28 -5.65 -2.94
CA GLY A 75 -10.15 -6.24 -1.92
C GLY A 75 -10.50 -5.31 -0.76
N THR A 76 -9.73 -4.25 -0.51
CA THR A 76 -9.79 -3.50 0.75
C THR A 76 -9.98 -1.99 0.60
N VAL A 77 -9.58 -1.39 -0.53
CA VAL A 77 -9.46 0.08 -0.64
C VAL A 77 -10.79 0.76 -0.92
N GLU A 78 -11.76 0.10 -1.55
CA GLU A 78 -13.01 0.76 -1.96
C GLU A 78 -13.81 1.40 -0.80
N PRO A 79 -14.03 0.73 0.33
CA PRO A 79 -14.65 1.38 1.49
C PRO A 79 -13.82 2.55 2.04
N LEU A 80 -12.48 2.45 2.00
CA LEU A 80 -11.59 3.52 2.45
C LEU A 80 -11.63 4.73 1.51
N ARG A 81 -11.85 4.51 0.21
CA ARG A 81 -12.06 5.59 -0.77
C ARG A 81 -13.35 6.35 -0.50
N GLN A 82 -14.43 5.66 -0.16
CA GLN A 82 -15.70 6.29 0.24
C GLN A 82 -15.57 7.11 1.53
N TRP A 83 -14.65 6.70 2.42
CA TRP A 83 -14.27 7.45 3.61
C TRP A 83 -13.32 8.63 3.34
N GLY A 84 -12.85 8.79 2.09
CA GLY A 84 -11.99 9.90 1.67
C GLY A 84 -10.48 9.66 1.85
N ALA A 85 -10.05 8.44 2.17
CA ALA A 85 -8.62 8.13 2.33
C ALA A 85 -7.86 8.01 0.99
N TYR A 86 -8.56 7.73 -0.10
CA TYR A 86 -7.99 7.57 -1.44
C TYR A 86 -8.68 8.48 -2.45
N ALA A 87 -7.91 8.98 -3.42
CA ALA A 87 -8.44 9.69 -4.57
C ALA A 87 -9.16 8.73 -5.55
N PRO A 88 -9.93 9.27 -6.52
CA PRO A 88 -10.50 8.47 -7.59
C PRO A 88 -9.44 7.70 -8.38
N VAL A 89 -9.83 6.54 -8.92
CA VAL A 89 -9.00 5.77 -9.86
C VAL A 89 -8.63 6.65 -11.06
N VAL A 90 -7.37 6.61 -11.47
CA VAL A 90 -6.84 7.35 -12.62
C VAL A 90 -6.88 6.46 -13.86
N GLU A 91 -7.45 6.98 -14.95
CA GLU A 91 -7.45 6.29 -16.24
C GLU A 91 -6.04 6.16 -16.83
N ALA A 92 -5.80 5.06 -17.54
CA ALA A 92 -4.53 4.84 -18.21
C ALA A 92 -4.32 5.89 -19.32
N ALA A 93 -3.30 6.73 -19.16
CA ALA A 93 -2.75 7.50 -20.27
C ALA A 93 -1.93 6.52 -21.10
N GLY A 94 -2.45 6.10 -22.27
CA GLY A 94 -1.79 5.09 -23.11
C GLY A 94 -0.29 5.37 -23.34
N GLY A 95 0.49 4.31 -23.48
CA GLY A 95 1.95 4.39 -23.61
C GLY A 95 2.60 3.05 -23.27
N HIS A 96 3.87 2.89 -23.60
CA HIS A 96 4.64 1.71 -23.19
C HIS A 96 5.37 2.01 -21.87
N SER A 97 5.04 1.27 -20.82
CA SER A 97 5.72 1.30 -19.53
C SER A 97 6.57 0.06 -19.35
N SER A 98 7.73 0.20 -18.72
CA SER A 98 8.56 -0.94 -18.29
C SER A 98 8.04 -1.61 -17.03
N THR A 99 7.10 -0.98 -16.32
CA THR A 99 6.48 -1.46 -15.07
C THR A 99 4.95 -1.28 -15.11
N PRO A 100 4.26 -1.95 -16.05
CA PRO A 100 2.81 -1.78 -16.23
C PRO A 100 1.98 -2.13 -14.98
N VAL A 101 2.41 -3.10 -14.17
CA VAL A 101 1.65 -3.52 -12.98
C VAL A 101 1.83 -2.51 -11.84
N ALA A 102 3.03 -1.97 -11.67
CA ALA A 102 3.27 -0.85 -10.75
C ALA A 102 2.42 0.36 -11.13
N ASP A 103 2.32 0.66 -12.42
CA ASP A 103 1.50 1.77 -12.87
C ASP A 103 0.01 1.55 -12.58
N ASP A 104 -0.50 0.33 -12.78
CA ASP A 104 -1.90 -0.01 -12.52
C ASP A 104 -2.24 0.08 -11.02
N LEU A 105 -1.33 -0.38 -10.15
CA LEU A 105 -1.43 -0.14 -8.71
C LEU A 105 -1.56 1.36 -8.41
N LEU A 106 -0.61 2.15 -8.89
CA LEU A 106 -0.56 3.58 -8.61
C LEU A 106 -1.83 4.29 -9.09
N ARG A 107 -2.27 3.98 -10.31
CA ARG A 107 -3.52 4.50 -10.90
C ARG A 107 -4.75 4.11 -10.07
N TYR A 108 -4.82 2.85 -9.63
CA TYR A 108 -5.92 2.37 -8.78
C TYR A 108 -5.98 3.13 -7.44
N LEU A 109 -4.82 3.52 -6.90
CA LEU A 109 -4.69 4.33 -5.69
C LEU A 109 -4.78 5.85 -5.95
N GLY A 110 -5.10 6.26 -7.16
CA GLY A 110 -5.35 7.66 -7.54
C GLY A 110 -4.11 8.49 -7.86
N ARG A 111 -2.99 7.86 -8.20
CA ARG A 111 -1.73 8.50 -8.59
C ARG A 111 -1.52 8.46 -10.10
N THR A 112 -0.70 9.39 -10.60
CA THR A 112 -0.33 9.50 -12.02
C THR A 112 1.14 9.12 -12.21
N PRO A 113 1.46 7.84 -12.47
CA PRO A 113 2.82 7.45 -12.87
C PRO A 113 3.21 8.13 -14.20
N ARG A 114 4.50 8.40 -14.38
CA ARG A 114 5.07 9.13 -15.52
C ARG A 114 6.15 8.33 -16.21
#